data_AF-A0A922I659-F1
#
_entry.id   AF-A0A922I659-F1
#
_cell.length_a   1.000
_cell.length_b   1.000
_cell.length_c   1.000
_cell.angle_alpha   90.00
_cell.angle_beta   90.00
_cell.angle_gamma   90.00
#
_symmetry.space_group_name_H-M   'P 1'
#
loop_
_entity.id
_entity.type
_entity.pdbx_description
1 polymer ?
#
loop_
_entity_poly.entity_id
_entity_poly.type
_entity_poly.pdbx_seq_one_letter_code
_entity_poly.pdbx_strand_id
1 'polypeptide(L)'
;MKEKNENFQYTHTRLLLVSRFFVRSISSLSSSLFYRCCWPFFCTKILHQKINCFPQFSITKLPSNTMSNSTMTTTTTTTMGKIIWPPDSVRGMRDLNRDLFRRIVRIPFVVTDINNIDTVGQLLRPYFLKINQFKPIQEYESSSSNEKRKIFLNPDHSELFESLISDLIEHQFLCRLTKTTEEFIGHEEIELKYEHFNHLTIFRSIFDHNNESSDNSNPDFSLSGFSTIGHIIHLNLRENLLPYKKLIGQVLLDKIKGCRLVVNKIDIIDTKYRNFAMETLASDDDPSVTTVVDTTECNVRFRFDFADVYWNPRLSHERTLILKKLNREIDHVYDVFAGVGPFAVTAAKLRKCQCLANDLNPASYRWLKENVQLNKVEHLVHCFNQDGREFIRNQVKEDLIKQIQSFDGSNINRQHHVIMNLPAMAIEFLNEFNGLLSSIRGDENYQYEIPFLRIHCYCFLKGKAEDSDQLWKLASENLGHTISSDNIEELHEVRKVAPNKLMYRLSFRIDKNILYGRTFNNDDAGDNGNEQKIRSESNVMKRLKVK
;
A
#
# COMPACT_ATOMS: atom_id res chain seq x y z
N MET A 1 -66.40 31.56 1.89
CA MET A 1 -66.54 30.56 0.79
C MET A 1 -65.76 29.30 1.17
N LYS A 2 -66.12 28.14 0.61
CA LYS A 2 -65.43 26.83 0.60
C LYS A 2 -64.22 26.63 1.55
N GLU A 3 -64.37 25.83 2.61
CA GLU A 3 -64.10 24.36 2.67
C GLU A 3 -62.59 24.01 2.73
N LYS A 4 -62.09 23.10 3.59
CA LYS A 4 -62.72 22.32 4.69
C LYS A 4 -61.64 21.70 5.60
N ASN A 5 -61.91 21.65 6.92
CA ASN A 5 -61.59 20.61 7.93
C ASN A 5 -60.13 20.06 8.08
N GLU A 6 -59.54 19.91 9.27
CA GLU A 6 -59.93 19.11 10.46
C GLU A 6 -59.97 17.58 10.18
N ASN A 7 -59.63 16.62 11.06
CA ASN A 7 -59.02 16.52 12.41
C ASN A 7 -58.59 15.01 12.61
N PHE A 8 -57.90 14.48 13.66
CA PHE A 8 -57.49 14.97 14.99
C PHE A 8 -56.31 14.16 15.61
N GLN A 9 -55.92 14.58 16.82
CA GLN A 9 -55.42 13.90 18.05
C GLN A 9 -55.50 12.34 18.19
N TYR A 10 -54.84 11.62 19.14
CA TYR A 10 -53.85 11.90 20.23
C TYR A 10 -53.11 10.59 20.70
N THR A 11 -52.09 10.76 21.57
CA THR A 11 -51.52 9.90 22.66
C THR A 11 -51.96 8.42 22.90
N HIS A 12 -51.20 7.51 23.52
CA HIS A 12 -50.28 7.67 24.69
C HIS A 12 -49.19 6.56 24.82
N THR A 13 -48.64 6.35 26.03
CA THR A 13 -47.28 5.81 26.29
C THR A 13 -47.27 4.52 27.17
N ARG A 14 -46.10 3.82 27.18
CA ARG A 14 -45.33 3.31 28.37
C ARG A 14 -45.19 1.79 28.67
N LEU A 15 -43.92 1.32 28.58
CA LEU A 15 -43.12 0.48 29.52
C LEU A 15 -43.43 -1.01 29.90
N LEU A 16 -42.45 -1.87 29.56
CA LEU A 16 -41.66 -2.82 30.43
C LEU A 16 -42.17 -4.21 30.92
N LEU A 17 -41.14 -5.06 31.17
CA LEU A 17 -40.99 -6.19 32.13
C LEU A 17 -41.57 -7.62 31.85
N VAL A 18 -40.73 -8.46 31.23
CA VAL A 18 -40.09 -9.68 31.81
C VAL A 18 -40.90 -10.91 32.29
N SER A 19 -40.40 -12.12 31.90
CA SER A 19 -40.34 -13.44 32.60
C SER A 19 -41.12 -14.69 32.08
N ARG A 20 -40.33 -15.62 31.49
CA ARG A 20 -40.17 -17.07 31.78
C ARG A 20 -41.36 -18.08 31.82
N PHE A 21 -41.25 -19.10 30.94
CA PHE A 21 -41.68 -20.52 31.09
C PHE A 21 -43.21 -20.84 31.14
N PHE A 22 -43.74 -22.04 30.81
CA PHE A 22 -43.18 -23.39 30.57
C PHE A 22 -44.03 -24.24 29.56
N VAL A 23 -43.40 -24.82 28.53
CA VAL A 23 -43.63 -26.18 27.92
C VAL A 23 -44.92 -26.57 27.10
N ARG A 24 -44.65 -27.20 25.92
CA ARG A 24 -45.41 -28.18 25.07
C ARG A 24 -46.65 -27.77 24.25
N SER A 25 -46.48 -27.83 22.92
CA SER A 25 -47.14 -28.83 22.04
C SER A 25 -46.31 -29.05 20.74
N ILE A 26 -46.70 -29.99 19.87
CA ILE A 26 -45.85 -30.62 18.84
C ILE A 26 -46.35 -30.34 17.39
N SER A 27 -45.46 -30.55 16.40
CA SER A 27 -45.63 -30.49 14.92
C SER A 27 -45.31 -29.13 14.27
N SER A 28 -44.68 -29.05 13.09
CA SER A 28 -43.87 -30.04 12.31
C SER A 28 -42.96 -29.31 11.28
N LEU A 29 -42.03 -30.06 10.64
CA LEU A 29 -41.30 -29.70 9.40
C LEU A 29 -40.56 -28.33 9.42
N SER A 30 -39.36 -28.26 10.00
CA SER A 30 -38.07 -28.57 9.34
C SER A 30 -37.51 -27.46 8.43
N SER A 31 -36.62 -26.64 9.00
CA SER A 31 -35.55 -25.94 8.28
C SER A 31 -34.27 -26.10 9.10
N SER A 32 -33.11 -26.22 8.44
CA SER A 32 -31.83 -26.48 9.10
C SER A 32 -30.78 -25.44 8.69
N LEU A 33 -30.09 -24.90 9.70
CA LEU A 33 -29.03 -23.91 9.55
C LEU A 33 -27.65 -24.53 9.83
N PHE A 34 -26.64 -24.05 9.10
CA PHE A 34 -25.23 -23.89 9.51
C PHE A 34 -24.71 -24.67 10.74
N TYR A 35 -23.83 -25.64 10.50
CA TYR A 35 -22.52 -25.78 11.17
C TYR A 35 -21.53 -26.34 10.12
N ARG A 36 -20.28 -25.93 9.85
CA ARG A 36 -19.11 -25.29 10.53
C ARG A 36 -17.95 -26.29 10.64
N CYS A 37 -16.76 -25.87 10.20
CA CYS A 37 -15.41 -26.41 10.51
C CYS A 37 -14.82 -27.63 9.75
N CYS A 38 -13.57 -27.42 9.32
CA CYS A 38 -12.42 -28.35 9.22
C CYS A 38 -12.24 -29.34 8.03
N TRP A 39 -10.96 -29.45 7.66
CA TRP A 39 -10.31 -30.37 6.71
C TRP A 39 -10.12 -31.77 7.33
N PRO A 40 -9.83 -32.85 6.56
CA PRO A 40 -8.43 -33.16 6.25
C PRO A 40 -8.17 -33.85 4.87
N PHE A 41 -6.90 -34.23 4.65
CA PHE A 41 -6.35 -34.98 3.51
C PHE A 41 -7.05 -36.32 3.21
N PHE A 42 -7.05 -36.71 1.92
CA PHE A 42 -6.78 -38.02 1.26
C PHE A 42 -7.41 -37.95 -0.16
N CYS A 43 -6.94 -38.63 -1.23
CA CYS A 43 -6.00 -39.74 -1.37
C CYS A 43 -4.86 -39.45 -2.37
N THR A 44 -3.78 -40.22 -2.27
CA THR A 44 -2.74 -40.38 -3.32
C THR A 44 -2.65 -41.83 -3.81
N LYS A 45 -2.08 -42.02 -5.00
CA LYS A 45 -1.64 -43.28 -5.67
C LYS A 45 -2.71 -44.06 -6.49
N ILE A 46 -2.43 -44.14 -7.79
CA ILE A 46 -2.54 -45.27 -8.77
C ILE A 46 -2.41 -44.59 -10.15
N LEU A 47 -1.56 -44.99 -11.10
CA LEU A 47 -0.51 -46.02 -11.14
C LEU A 47 0.73 -45.47 -11.92
N HIS A 48 1.85 -46.20 -11.91
CA HIS A 48 3.04 -45.90 -12.72
C HIS A 48 3.37 -47.09 -13.65
N GLN A 49 4.15 -46.87 -14.72
CA GLN A 49 4.47 -47.79 -15.85
C GLN A 49 3.36 -47.90 -16.92
N LYS A 50 3.61 -47.58 -18.20
CA LYS A 50 4.67 -48.13 -19.07
C LYS A 50 5.30 -47.10 -20.02
N ILE A 51 6.51 -47.41 -20.48
CA ILE A 51 7.21 -46.73 -21.58
C ILE A 51 7.11 -47.61 -22.83
N ASN A 52 6.58 -47.07 -23.95
CA ASN A 52 7.21 -47.12 -25.28
C ASN A 52 6.31 -46.56 -26.41
N CYS A 53 6.95 -46.28 -27.55
CA CYS A 53 6.38 -45.95 -28.86
C CYS A 53 5.64 -44.59 -29.00
N PHE A 54 6.35 -43.63 -29.62
CA PHE A 54 5.72 -42.57 -30.41
C PHE A 54 4.85 -43.15 -31.53
N PRO A 55 3.78 -42.43 -31.90
CA PRO A 55 3.60 -42.03 -33.30
C PRO A 55 3.66 -40.50 -33.47
N GLN A 56 3.79 -40.04 -34.70
CA GLN A 56 3.82 -38.60 -35.02
C GLN A 56 2.44 -37.97 -34.89
N PHE A 57 2.37 -36.75 -34.35
CA PHE A 57 1.16 -35.92 -34.44
C PHE A 57 0.78 -35.69 -35.91
N SER A 58 -0.50 -35.92 -36.23
CA SER A 58 -1.14 -35.43 -37.46
C SER A 58 -2.42 -34.71 -37.07
N ILE A 59 -2.28 -33.42 -36.80
CA ILE A 59 -3.40 -32.50 -36.59
C ILE A 59 -4.06 -32.29 -37.96
N THR A 60 -5.37 -32.55 -38.07
CA THR A 60 -6.14 -32.33 -39.30
C THR A 60 -6.18 -30.85 -39.68
N LYS A 61 -6.35 -30.57 -40.97
CA LYS A 61 -6.31 -29.22 -41.53
C LYS A 61 -7.66 -28.82 -42.12
N LEU A 62 -8.12 -27.62 -41.79
CA LEU A 62 -9.04 -26.88 -42.65
C LEU A 62 -8.36 -26.53 -43.99
N PRO A 63 -9.11 -26.50 -45.11
CA PRO A 63 -8.56 -26.21 -46.43
C PRO A 63 -8.21 -24.73 -46.62
N SER A 64 -7.26 -24.47 -47.53
CA SER A 64 -6.78 -23.13 -47.85
C SER A 64 -7.69 -22.36 -48.81
N ASN A 65 -8.08 -21.14 -48.46
CA ASN A 65 -8.46 -20.13 -49.46
C ASN A 65 -7.21 -19.58 -50.15
N THR A 66 -7.34 -19.29 -51.45
CA THR A 66 -6.22 -18.94 -52.34
C THR A 66 -6.00 -17.43 -52.43
N MET A 67 -4.74 -17.00 -52.31
CA MET A 67 -4.24 -15.74 -52.89
C MET A 67 -2.79 -15.92 -53.36
N SER A 68 -2.38 -15.10 -54.33
CA SER A 68 -1.13 -15.24 -55.07
C SER A 68 0.01 -14.36 -54.53
N ASN A 69 1.21 -14.95 -54.52
CA ASN A 69 2.54 -14.32 -54.50
C ASN A 69 2.73 -12.99 -53.74
N SER A 70 3.40 -13.06 -52.58
CA SER A 70 4.44 -12.07 -52.26
C SER A 70 5.61 -12.67 -51.46
N THR A 71 6.77 -12.10 -51.74
CA THR A 71 8.15 -12.26 -51.25
C THR A 71 8.39 -12.89 -49.87
N MET A 72 9.45 -13.71 -49.75
CA MET A 72 9.97 -14.25 -48.48
C MET A 72 10.51 -13.16 -47.53
N THR A 73 10.24 -13.30 -46.23
CA THR A 73 11.00 -12.64 -45.16
C THR A 73 11.34 -13.61 -44.02
N THR A 74 12.63 -13.91 -43.91
CA THR A 74 13.42 -14.29 -42.72
C THR A 74 12.71 -14.91 -41.51
N THR A 75 12.87 -16.22 -41.31
CA THR A 75 12.41 -16.94 -40.12
C THR A 75 13.20 -16.53 -38.87
N THR A 76 12.59 -15.81 -37.93
CA THR A 76 13.24 -15.46 -36.65
C THR A 76 13.16 -16.61 -35.65
N THR A 77 14.31 -17.17 -35.29
CA THR A 77 14.47 -18.11 -34.18
C THR A 77 13.78 -17.57 -32.93
N THR A 78 12.92 -18.37 -32.29
CA THR A 78 12.15 -17.95 -31.11
C THR A 78 12.51 -18.86 -29.93
N THR A 79 12.89 -18.28 -28.80
CA THR A 79 13.08 -19.04 -27.55
C THR A 79 11.77 -19.75 -27.16
N MET A 80 11.86 -21.05 -26.89
CA MET A 80 10.71 -21.87 -26.47
C MET A 80 9.96 -21.22 -25.30
N GLY A 81 8.64 -21.05 -25.43
CA GLY A 81 7.77 -20.55 -24.35
C GLY A 81 7.64 -19.03 -24.19
N LYS A 82 8.05 -18.20 -25.17
CA LYS A 82 7.82 -16.74 -25.19
C LYS A 82 7.18 -16.26 -26.51
N ILE A 83 6.02 -16.80 -26.88
CA ILE A 83 5.33 -16.48 -28.15
C ILE A 83 4.65 -15.11 -28.08
N ILE A 84 3.96 -14.78 -26.99
CA ILE A 84 3.24 -13.48 -26.82
C ILE A 84 4.12 -12.35 -26.25
N TRP A 85 5.42 -12.42 -26.50
CA TRP A 85 6.42 -11.42 -26.06
C TRP A 85 6.92 -10.58 -27.25
N PRO A 86 7.43 -9.36 -27.00
CA PRO A 86 8.15 -8.58 -28.01
C PRO A 86 9.25 -9.42 -28.69
N PRO A 87 9.44 -9.28 -30.00
CA PRO A 87 10.45 -10.02 -30.76
C PRO A 87 11.87 -9.64 -30.34
N ASP A 88 12.83 -10.54 -30.53
CA ASP A 88 14.22 -10.36 -30.08
C ASP A 88 14.95 -9.18 -30.73
N SER A 89 14.40 -8.61 -31.81
CA SER A 89 14.81 -7.35 -32.41
C SER A 89 14.70 -6.12 -31.49
N VAL A 90 14.04 -6.22 -30.33
CA VAL A 90 14.00 -5.13 -29.34
C VAL A 90 15.12 -5.20 -28.28
N ARG A 91 15.88 -6.30 -28.20
CA ARG A 91 16.96 -6.47 -27.22
C ARG A 91 18.01 -5.37 -27.40
N GLY A 92 18.30 -4.61 -26.34
CA GLY A 92 19.30 -3.53 -26.34
C GLY A 92 18.88 -2.22 -27.02
N MET A 93 17.61 -2.08 -27.41
CA MET A 93 17.04 -0.82 -27.87
C MET A 93 17.27 0.30 -26.83
N ARG A 94 17.93 1.40 -27.22
CA ARG A 94 18.16 2.59 -26.38
C ARG A 94 17.20 3.73 -26.66
N ASP A 95 16.81 3.89 -27.92
CA ASP A 95 15.84 4.86 -28.41
C ASP A 95 14.56 4.13 -28.85
N LEU A 96 13.39 4.59 -28.40
CA LEU A 96 12.15 3.82 -28.53
C LEU A 96 11.61 3.80 -29.97
N ASN A 97 11.92 2.74 -30.71
CA ASN A 97 11.28 2.42 -31.98
C ASN A 97 10.08 1.47 -31.74
N ARG A 98 8.86 2.01 -31.87
CA ARG A 98 7.61 1.26 -31.62
C ARG A 98 7.28 0.23 -32.72
N ASP A 99 7.83 0.37 -33.93
CA ASP A 99 7.59 -0.57 -35.04
C ASP A 99 8.40 -1.87 -34.90
N LEU A 100 9.56 -1.84 -34.22
CA LEU A 100 10.35 -3.06 -33.93
C LEU A 100 9.66 -4.02 -32.94
N PHE A 101 8.50 -3.64 -32.39
CA PHE A 101 7.63 -4.51 -31.58
C PHE A 101 6.60 -5.30 -32.41
N ARG A 102 6.49 -5.04 -33.72
CA ARG A 102 5.54 -5.76 -34.59
C ARG A 102 5.91 -7.25 -34.67
N ARG A 103 4.95 -8.12 -34.37
CA ARG A 103 5.11 -9.57 -34.47
C ARG A 103 3.78 -10.23 -34.82
N ILE A 104 3.73 -10.98 -35.93
CA ILE A 104 2.61 -11.87 -36.21
C ILE A 104 2.77 -13.13 -35.35
N VAL A 105 1.69 -13.52 -34.67
CA VAL A 105 1.62 -14.73 -33.83
C VAL A 105 0.37 -15.52 -34.13
N ARG A 106 0.50 -16.85 -34.18
CA ARG A 106 -0.61 -17.77 -34.40
C ARG A 106 -1.19 -18.20 -33.05
N ILE A 107 -2.35 -17.66 -32.69
CA ILE A 107 -3.00 -17.83 -31.38
C ILE A 107 -4.11 -18.88 -31.47
N PRO A 108 -4.15 -19.88 -30.56
CA PRO A 108 -5.24 -20.84 -30.49
C PRO A 108 -6.52 -20.21 -29.91
N PHE A 109 -7.68 -20.63 -30.40
CA PHE A 109 -8.98 -20.25 -29.85
C PHE A 109 -9.96 -21.42 -29.79
N VAL A 110 -10.89 -21.37 -28.83
CA VAL A 110 -12.01 -22.33 -28.70
C VAL A 110 -13.31 -21.67 -29.13
N VAL A 111 -14.13 -22.37 -29.94
CA VAL A 111 -15.45 -21.92 -30.38
C VAL A 111 -16.54 -22.54 -29.50
N THR A 112 -17.55 -21.75 -29.12
CA THR A 112 -18.73 -22.23 -28.39
C THR A 112 -20.00 -21.46 -28.78
N ASP A 113 -21.17 -22.08 -28.63
CA ASP A 113 -22.47 -21.43 -28.80
C ASP A 113 -22.67 -20.39 -27.68
N ILE A 114 -23.32 -19.25 -27.97
CA ILE A 114 -23.49 -18.15 -26.98
C ILE A 114 -24.20 -18.60 -25.69
N ASN A 115 -25.11 -19.58 -25.78
CA ASN A 115 -25.81 -20.17 -24.62
C ASN A 115 -24.88 -20.87 -23.60
N ASN A 116 -23.64 -21.17 -24.01
CA ASN A 116 -22.67 -21.95 -23.24
C ASN A 116 -21.46 -21.11 -22.77
N ILE A 117 -21.40 -19.83 -23.15
CA ILE A 117 -20.22 -18.96 -22.98
C ILE A 117 -19.78 -18.81 -21.51
N ASP A 118 -20.70 -18.77 -20.56
CA ASP A 118 -20.37 -18.63 -19.13
C ASP A 118 -19.72 -19.91 -18.56
N THR A 119 -20.19 -21.09 -18.98
CA THR A 119 -19.65 -22.39 -18.54
C THR A 119 -18.24 -22.58 -19.09
N VAL A 120 -18.05 -22.36 -20.40
CA VAL A 120 -16.73 -22.48 -21.06
C VAL A 120 -15.79 -21.37 -20.57
N GLY A 121 -16.30 -20.15 -20.47
CA GLY A 121 -15.55 -18.98 -20.03
C GLY A 121 -15.06 -19.08 -18.59
N GLN A 122 -15.75 -19.81 -17.72
CA GLN A 122 -15.27 -20.14 -16.37
C GLN A 122 -14.13 -21.17 -16.40
N LEU A 123 -14.29 -22.27 -17.14
CA LEU A 123 -13.27 -23.34 -17.24
C LEU A 123 -11.97 -22.83 -17.89
N LEU A 124 -12.09 -22.08 -19.00
CA LEU A 124 -10.94 -21.57 -19.75
C LEU A 124 -10.35 -20.26 -19.17
N ARG A 125 -10.98 -19.66 -18.15
CA ARG A 125 -10.56 -18.37 -17.55
C ARG A 125 -9.09 -18.28 -17.12
N PRO A 126 -8.43 -19.35 -16.61
CA PRO A 126 -6.99 -19.31 -16.34
C PRO A 126 -6.17 -19.06 -17.61
N TYR A 127 -6.58 -19.68 -18.72
CA TYR A 127 -5.84 -19.78 -19.97
C TYR A 127 -6.11 -18.67 -20.99
N PHE A 128 -7.12 -17.81 -20.79
CA PHE A 128 -7.42 -16.66 -21.65
C PHE A 128 -6.17 -15.82 -22.01
N LEU A 129 -6.04 -15.41 -23.28
CA LEU A 129 -5.01 -14.50 -23.74
C LEU A 129 -5.19 -13.09 -23.13
N LYS A 130 -4.37 -12.76 -22.11
CA LYS A 130 -4.44 -11.52 -21.33
C LYS A 130 -3.35 -10.53 -21.74
N ILE A 131 -3.55 -9.85 -22.86
CA ILE A 131 -2.69 -8.76 -23.35
C ILE A 131 -3.45 -7.43 -23.37
N ASN A 132 -2.75 -6.29 -23.47
CA ASN A 132 -3.40 -4.98 -23.49
C ASN A 132 -4.21 -4.78 -24.79
N GLN A 133 -5.28 -3.99 -24.68
CA GLN A 133 -6.20 -3.60 -25.78
C GLN A 133 -6.94 -4.74 -26.51
N PHE A 134 -6.66 -6.01 -26.18
CA PHE A 134 -7.29 -7.17 -26.78
C PHE A 134 -8.50 -7.67 -25.97
N LYS A 135 -9.57 -8.09 -26.66
CA LYS A 135 -10.71 -8.80 -26.06
C LYS A 135 -10.50 -10.31 -26.20
N PRO A 136 -10.40 -11.08 -25.09
CA PRO A 136 -10.17 -12.53 -25.18
C PRO A 136 -11.38 -13.31 -25.72
N ILE A 137 -12.59 -12.77 -25.60
CA ILE A 137 -13.82 -13.34 -26.17
C ILE A 137 -14.28 -12.40 -27.29
N GLN A 138 -14.55 -12.96 -28.46
CA GLN A 138 -14.97 -12.24 -29.67
C GLN A 138 -16.07 -13.01 -30.41
N GLU A 139 -16.71 -12.34 -31.36
CA GLU A 139 -17.67 -12.95 -32.28
C GLU A 139 -16.99 -13.94 -33.22
N TYR A 140 -17.71 -15.02 -33.57
CA TYR A 140 -17.26 -16.04 -34.52
C TYR A 140 -18.33 -16.17 -35.60
N GLU A 141 -18.00 -15.74 -36.81
CA GLU A 141 -18.88 -15.84 -37.97
C GLU A 141 -19.02 -17.32 -38.38
N SER A 142 -20.24 -17.83 -38.39
CA SER A 142 -20.55 -19.17 -38.90
C SER A 142 -21.83 -19.14 -39.74
N SER A 143 -21.89 -20.00 -40.75
CA SER A 143 -23.05 -20.18 -41.64
C SER A 143 -24.22 -20.94 -40.98
N SER A 144 -24.32 -20.92 -39.65
CA SER A 144 -25.30 -21.64 -38.84
C SER A 144 -26.29 -20.68 -38.19
N SER A 145 -27.53 -21.11 -37.95
CA SER A 145 -28.56 -20.29 -37.29
C SER A 145 -28.27 -19.88 -35.84
N ASN A 146 -27.27 -20.50 -35.21
CA ASN A 146 -26.89 -20.24 -33.82
C ASN A 146 -25.72 -19.26 -33.77
N GLU A 147 -25.83 -18.26 -32.90
CA GLU A 147 -24.76 -17.30 -32.63
C GLU A 147 -23.62 -17.95 -31.83
N LYS A 148 -22.38 -17.85 -32.35
CA LYS A 148 -21.17 -18.43 -31.76
C LYS A 148 -20.20 -17.36 -31.25
N ARG A 149 -19.27 -17.77 -30.40
CA ARG A 149 -18.17 -16.95 -29.87
C ARG A 149 -16.85 -17.70 -29.92
N LYS A 150 -15.75 -17.00 -30.22
CA LYS A 150 -14.37 -17.50 -30.13
C LYS A 150 -13.70 -16.98 -28.86
N ILE A 151 -12.98 -17.86 -28.16
CA ILE A 151 -12.26 -17.59 -26.91
C ILE A 151 -10.77 -17.82 -27.15
N PHE A 152 -9.98 -16.75 -27.19
CA PHE A 152 -8.54 -16.79 -27.41
C PHE A 152 -7.77 -17.18 -26.15
N LEU A 153 -6.80 -18.07 -26.33
CA LEU A 153 -6.02 -18.66 -25.24
C LEU A 153 -4.53 -18.33 -25.39
N ASN A 154 -3.82 -18.32 -24.27
CA ASN A 154 -2.41 -17.97 -24.22
C ASN A 154 -1.54 -19.14 -24.75
N PRO A 155 -0.83 -18.99 -25.88
CA PRO A 155 0.03 -20.06 -26.41
C PRO A 155 1.25 -20.35 -25.53
N ASP A 156 1.66 -19.43 -24.64
CA ASP A 156 2.72 -19.67 -23.64
C ASP A 156 2.28 -20.68 -22.53
N HIS A 157 1.10 -21.30 -22.67
CA HIS A 157 0.59 -22.38 -21.80
C HIS A 157 0.32 -23.69 -22.57
N SER A 158 0.93 -23.88 -23.75
CA SER A 158 0.66 -25.00 -24.67
C SER A 158 0.61 -26.38 -24.01
N GLU A 159 1.59 -26.75 -23.18
CA GLU A 159 1.63 -28.07 -22.52
C GLU A 159 0.46 -28.31 -21.56
N LEU A 160 0.02 -27.26 -20.84
CA LEU A 160 -1.17 -27.31 -19.98
C LEU A 160 -2.46 -27.28 -20.79
N PHE A 161 -2.44 -26.61 -21.94
CA PHE A 161 -3.58 -26.47 -22.83
C PHE A 161 -3.93 -27.78 -23.55
N GLU A 162 -2.95 -28.50 -24.10
CA GLU A 162 -3.19 -29.81 -24.75
C GLU A 162 -3.78 -30.83 -23.76
N SER A 163 -3.26 -30.87 -22.52
CA SER A 163 -3.83 -31.74 -21.46
C SER A 163 -5.27 -31.38 -21.14
N LEU A 164 -5.56 -30.08 -20.92
CA LEU A 164 -6.91 -29.59 -20.64
C LEU A 164 -7.90 -29.90 -21.77
N ILE A 165 -7.43 -29.81 -23.03
CA ILE A 165 -8.25 -30.14 -24.20
C ILE A 165 -8.55 -31.64 -24.24
N SER A 166 -7.60 -32.53 -23.92
CA SER A 166 -7.87 -33.96 -23.79
C SER A 166 -8.95 -34.22 -22.75
N ASP A 167 -8.80 -33.68 -21.53
CA ASP A 167 -9.77 -33.84 -20.43
C ASP A 167 -11.18 -33.35 -20.82
N LEU A 168 -11.28 -32.20 -21.51
CA LEU A 168 -12.54 -31.59 -21.93
C LEU A 168 -13.22 -32.34 -23.10
N ILE A 169 -12.44 -33.05 -23.92
CA ILE A 169 -12.94 -33.96 -24.96
C ILE A 169 -13.39 -35.29 -24.34
N GLU A 170 -12.55 -35.92 -23.51
CA GLU A 170 -12.81 -37.22 -22.86
C GLU A 170 -14.07 -37.20 -21.99
N HIS A 171 -14.27 -36.14 -21.21
CA HIS A 171 -15.49 -35.97 -20.41
C HIS A 171 -16.73 -35.53 -21.22
N GLN A 172 -16.61 -35.44 -22.55
CA GLN A 172 -17.63 -34.97 -23.49
C GLN A 172 -18.15 -33.56 -23.21
N PHE A 173 -17.44 -32.71 -22.45
CA PHE A 173 -17.93 -31.37 -22.15
C PHE A 173 -18.04 -30.55 -23.44
N LEU A 174 -16.98 -30.47 -24.24
CA LEU A 174 -17.01 -29.71 -25.51
C LEU A 174 -18.13 -30.20 -26.46
N CYS A 175 -18.34 -31.52 -26.54
CA CYS A 175 -19.40 -32.13 -27.34
C CYS A 175 -20.84 -31.83 -26.85
N ARG A 176 -21.01 -31.29 -25.63
CA ARG A 176 -22.31 -30.77 -25.13
C ARG A 176 -22.46 -29.26 -25.35
N LEU A 177 -21.37 -28.56 -25.71
CA LEU A 177 -21.28 -27.09 -25.75
C LEU A 177 -21.46 -26.50 -27.17
N THR A 178 -21.51 -27.33 -28.21
CA THR A 178 -22.26 -27.04 -29.46
C THR A 178 -23.01 -28.31 -29.91
N LYS A 179 -24.07 -28.16 -30.71
CA LYS A 179 -24.90 -29.30 -31.19
C LYS A 179 -24.35 -30.00 -32.45
N THR A 180 -23.12 -29.69 -32.86
CA THR A 180 -22.59 -30.03 -34.19
C THR A 180 -21.16 -30.53 -34.14
N THR A 181 -20.81 -31.47 -35.01
CA THR A 181 -19.47 -32.06 -35.17
C THR A 181 -18.50 -31.14 -35.94
N GLU A 182 -18.49 -29.84 -35.61
CA GLU A 182 -17.57 -28.85 -36.18
C GLU A 182 -16.31 -28.76 -35.31
N GLU A 183 -15.16 -28.40 -35.90
CA GLU A 183 -13.89 -28.33 -35.18
C GLU A 183 -13.90 -27.21 -34.12
N PHE A 184 -13.94 -27.60 -32.83
CA PHE A 184 -14.08 -26.69 -31.69
C PHE A 184 -12.85 -25.79 -31.43
N ILE A 185 -11.71 -26.07 -32.07
CA ILE A 185 -10.42 -25.42 -31.81
C ILE A 185 -9.86 -24.87 -33.12
N GLY A 186 -9.77 -23.54 -33.20
CA GLY A 186 -9.18 -22.83 -34.32
C GLY A 186 -7.84 -22.18 -33.97
N HIS A 187 -7.21 -21.56 -34.96
CA HIS A 187 -6.04 -20.71 -34.79
C HIS A 187 -6.19 -19.46 -35.65
N GLU A 188 -5.80 -18.30 -35.12
CA GLU A 188 -5.84 -17.01 -35.82
C GLU A 188 -4.46 -16.36 -35.85
N GLU A 189 -4.11 -15.68 -36.93
CA GLU A 189 -2.87 -14.88 -36.98
C GLU A 189 -3.18 -13.44 -36.54
N ILE A 190 -2.48 -12.99 -35.49
CA ILE A 190 -2.70 -11.70 -34.85
C ILE A 190 -1.40 -10.89 -34.92
N GLU A 191 -1.45 -9.67 -35.46
CA GLU A 191 -0.32 -8.73 -35.46
C GLU A 191 -0.22 -8.05 -34.08
N LEU A 192 0.62 -8.58 -33.20
CA LEU A 192 0.99 -7.89 -31.97
C LEU A 192 1.83 -6.66 -32.29
N LYS A 193 1.55 -5.58 -31.56
CA LYS A 193 2.17 -4.25 -31.70
C LYS A 193 2.59 -3.73 -30.33
N TYR A 194 3.46 -2.72 -30.32
CA TYR A 194 3.93 -2.05 -29.10
C TYR A 194 2.83 -1.84 -28.05
N GLU A 195 1.64 -1.40 -28.47
CA GLU A 195 0.48 -1.12 -27.61
C GLU A 195 -0.01 -2.32 -26.76
N HIS A 196 0.07 -3.55 -27.29
CA HIS A 196 -0.43 -4.78 -26.68
C HIS A 196 0.44 -5.23 -25.48
N PHE A 197 1.71 -4.85 -25.48
CA PHE A 197 2.65 -5.20 -24.42
C PHE A 197 2.54 -4.22 -23.24
N ASN A 198 2.76 -4.72 -22.02
CA ASN A 198 2.89 -3.89 -20.82
C ASN A 198 4.37 -3.52 -20.57
N HIS A 199 4.62 -2.50 -19.74
CA HIS A 199 5.97 -2.00 -19.48
C HIS A 199 6.94 -3.05 -18.90
N LEU A 200 6.48 -3.98 -18.04
CA LEU A 200 7.34 -5.04 -17.48
C LEU A 200 7.81 -6.01 -18.57
N THR A 201 6.90 -6.41 -19.46
CA THR A 201 7.21 -7.26 -20.62
C THR A 201 8.15 -6.55 -21.59
N ILE A 202 7.92 -5.25 -21.86
CA ILE A 202 8.78 -4.43 -22.71
C ILE A 202 10.20 -4.33 -22.13
N PHE A 203 10.34 -3.91 -20.86
CA PHE A 203 11.65 -3.77 -20.22
C PHE A 203 12.38 -5.11 -20.11
N ARG A 204 11.69 -6.21 -19.83
CA ARG A 204 12.28 -7.55 -19.89
C ARG A 204 12.83 -7.85 -21.29
N SER A 205 12.01 -7.77 -22.35
CA SER A 205 12.51 -8.07 -23.71
C SER A 205 13.62 -7.14 -24.20
N ILE A 206 13.75 -5.92 -23.68
CA ILE A 206 14.87 -5.02 -24.02
C ILE A 206 16.13 -5.38 -23.21
N PHE A 207 16.00 -5.70 -21.92
CA PHE A 207 17.13 -5.87 -20.99
C PHE A 207 17.60 -7.33 -20.79
N ASP A 208 16.82 -8.33 -21.22
CA ASP A 208 17.09 -9.78 -21.14
C ASP A 208 18.15 -10.20 -22.19
N HIS A 209 19.37 -9.67 -22.04
CA HIS A 209 20.49 -9.91 -22.95
C HIS A 209 21.18 -11.25 -22.73
N ASN A 210 21.60 -11.55 -21.49
CA ASN A 210 22.59 -12.58 -21.18
C ASN A 210 22.19 -13.52 -20.01
N ASN A 211 20.89 -13.74 -19.76
CA ASN A 211 20.45 -14.63 -18.66
C ASN A 211 20.77 -16.13 -18.88
N GLU A 212 21.36 -16.52 -20.01
CA GLU A 212 21.85 -17.89 -20.25
C GLU A 212 23.29 -18.12 -19.76
N SER A 213 24.04 -17.06 -19.39
CA SER A 213 25.34 -17.19 -18.74
C SER A 213 25.20 -17.12 -17.22
N SER A 214 25.42 -18.25 -16.54
CA SER A 214 25.30 -18.46 -15.08
C SER A 214 26.32 -17.69 -14.20
N ASP A 215 26.95 -16.65 -14.75
CA ASP A 215 28.12 -15.99 -14.17
C ASP A 215 27.73 -14.64 -13.57
N ASN A 216 28.06 -14.44 -12.29
CA ASN A 216 27.67 -13.26 -11.49
C ASN A 216 28.45 -11.97 -11.87
N SER A 217 29.08 -11.97 -13.03
CA SER A 217 29.85 -10.87 -13.62
C SER A 217 29.00 -9.90 -14.47
N ASN A 218 27.82 -10.33 -14.94
CA ASN A 218 26.91 -9.49 -15.72
C ASN A 218 26.20 -8.43 -14.84
N PRO A 219 26.10 -7.16 -15.28
CA PRO A 219 25.40 -6.12 -14.52
C PRO A 219 23.87 -6.30 -14.54
N ASP A 220 23.24 -6.19 -13.37
CA ASP A 220 21.79 -6.32 -13.19
C ASP A 220 21.02 -5.16 -13.85
N PHE A 221 20.47 -5.40 -15.04
CA PHE A 221 19.60 -4.48 -15.78
C PHE A 221 18.11 -4.53 -15.34
N SER A 222 17.77 -5.16 -14.21
CA SER A 222 16.39 -5.08 -13.70
C SER A 222 16.04 -3.64 -13.30
N LEU A 223 14.90 -3.16 -13.78
CA LEU A 223 14.42 -1.82 -13.47
C LEU A 223 13.97 -1.73 -12.01
N SER A 224 14.58 -0.83 -11.24
CA SER A 224 14.19 -0.53 -9.86
C SER A 224 12.71 -0.15 -9.76
N GLY A 225 12.00 -0.66 -8.75
CA GLY A 225 10.60 -0.33 -8.52
C GLY A 225 10.35 1.18 -8.29
N PHE A 226 9.63 1.79 -9.22
CA PHE A 226 9.26 3.21 -9.21
C PHE A 226 8.24 3.56 -8.11
N SER A 227 7.88 4.83 -8.00
CA SER A 227 6.70 5.26 -7.22
C SER A 227 5.90 6.30 -8.00
N THR A 228 4.57 6.18 -7.98
CA THR A 228 3.65 7.18 -8.55
C THR A 228 3.17 8.15 -7.47
N ILE A 229 3.13 9.44 -7.79
CA ILE A 229 2.61 10.53 -6.95
C ILE A 229 1.81 11.45 -7.87
N GLY A 230 0.48 11.47 -7.74
CA GLY A 230 -0.39 12.15 -8.71
C GLY A 230 -0.13 11.62 -10.14
N HIS A 231 0.16 12.53 -11.07
CA HIS A 231 0.56 12.22 -12.45
C HIS A 231 2.06 11.95 -12.64
N ILE A 232 2.87 12.05 -11.59
CA ILE A 232 4.33 11.90 -11.66
C ILE A 232 4.74 10.47 -11.34
N ILE A 233 5.66 9.90 -12.12
CA ILE A 233 6.40 8.69 -11.76
C ILE A 233 7.84 9.08 -11.43
N HIS A 234 8.32 8.73 -10.24
CA HIS A 234 9.75 8.87 -9.89
C HIS A 234 10.49 7.52 -9.95
N LEU A 235 11.70 7.58 -10.49
CA LEU A 235 12.68 6.50 -10.57
C LEU A 235 13.94 6.83 -9.76
N ASN A 236 14.75 5.80 -9.51
CA ASN A 236 16.10 5.90 -8.95
C ASN A 236 16.99 4.99 -9.82
N LEU A 237 17.31 5.44 -11.04
CA LEU A 237 18.02 4.64 -12.03
C LEU A 237 19.47 4.38 -11.61
N ARG A 238 19.88 3.11 -11.70
CA ARG A 238 21.28 2.69 -11.57
C ARG A 238 22.09 3.16 -12.79
N GLU A 239 23.40 3.30 -12.62
CA GLU A 239 24.33 3.75 -13.67
C GLU A 239 24.20 2.96 -14.98
N ASN A 240 24.08 1.62 -14.90
CA ASN A 240 23.92 0.75 -16.07
C ASN A 240 22.58 0.94 -16.81
N LEU A 241 21.59 1.60 -16.21
CA LEU A 241 20.29 1.93 -16.83
C LEU A 241 20.24 3.37 -17.37
N LEU A 242 21.20 4.24 -17.03
CA LEU A 242 21.26 5.61 -17.56
C LEU A 242 21.31 5.69 -19.11
N PRO A 243 21.98 4.78 -19.85
CA PRO A 243 21.92 4.76 -21.32
C PRO A 243 20.53 4.52 -21.91
N TYR A 244 19.58 4.00 -21.11
CA TYR A 244 18.21 3.69 -21.52
C TYR A 244 17.20 4.71 -20.97
N LYS A 245 17.63 5.76 -20.25
CA LYS A 245 16.74 6.58 -19.41
C LYS A 245 15.59 7.25 -20.18
N LYS A 246 15.82 7.71 -21.42
CA LYS A 246 14.78 8.29 -22.28
C LYS A 246 13.71 7.25 -22.66
N LEU A 247 14.14 6.06 -23.09
CA LEU A 247 13.23 4.95 -23.40
C LEU A 247 12.46 4.49 -22.16
N ILE A 248 13.11 4.41 -20.99
CA ILE A 248 12.44 4.08 -19.73
C ILE A 248 11.36 5.12 -19.39
N GLY A 249 11.68 6.41 -19.54
CA GLY A 249 10.71 7.50 -19.41
C GLY A 249 9.52 7.34 -20.35
N GLN A 250 9.77 7.24 -21.65
CA GLN A 250 8.72 7.15 -22.65
C GLN A 250 7.86 5.90 -22.49
N VAL A 251 8.44 4.73 -22.19
CA VAL A 251 7.67 3.49 -21.98
C VAL A 251 6.83 3.55 -20.71
N LEU A 252 7.23 4.29 -19.67
CA LEU A 252 6.38 4.48 -18.49
C LEU A 252 5.25 5.48 -18.77
N LEU A 253 5.53 6.56 -19.49
CA LEU A 253 4.53 7.55 -19.93
C LEU A 253 3.46 6.89 -20.83
N ASP A 254 3.87 6.14 -21.85
CA ASP A 254 3.00 5.40 -22.79
C ASP A 254 2.12 4.34 -22.11
N LYS A 255 2.51 3.82 -20.93
CA LYS A 255 1.94 2.57 -20.37
C LYS A 255 1.30 2.70 -18.99
N ILE A 256 1.59 3.73 -18.22
CA ILE A 256 1.00 3.94 -16.90
C ILE A 256 -0.11 4.98 -16.99
N LYS A 257 -1.36 4.52 -16.98
CA LYS A 257 -2.54 5.39 -17.05
C LYS A 257 -2.49 6.49 -15.99
N GLY A 258 -2.69 7.74 -16.42
CA GLY A 258 -2.64 8.92 -15.55
C GLY A 258 -1.23 9.48 -15.32
N CYS A 259 -0.16 8.83 -15.79
CA CYS A 259 1.16 9.45 -15.84
C CYS A 259 1.16 10.57 -16.90
N ARG A 260 1.77 11.70 -16.56
CA ARG A 260 2.07 12.82 -17.48
C ARG A 260 3.53 13.27 -17.41
N LEU A 261 4.27 12.86 -16.38
CA LEU A 261 5.66 13.26 -16.16
C LEU A 261 6.43 12.09 -15.54
N VAL A 262 7.58 11.72 -16.10
CA VAL A 262 8.48 10.71 -15.55
C VAL A 262 9.82 11.35 -15.23
N VAL A 263 10.24 11.24 -13.98
CA VAL A 263 11.47 11.83 -13.45
C VAL A 263 12.39 10.77 -12.86
N ASN A 264 13.70 11.01 -12.96
CA ASN A 264 14.71 10.26 -12.21
C ASN A 264 15.28 11.15 -11.11
N LYS A 265 15.45 10.60 -9.90
CA LYS A 265 16.15 11.27 -8.82
C LYS A 265 17.64 11.27 -9.10
N ILE A 266 18.26 12.45 -9.07
CA ILE A 266 19.72 12.61 -9.06
C ILE A 266 20.17 12.81 -7.61
N ASP A 267 21.25 12.13 -7.21
CA ASP A 267 21.22 11.40 -5.93
C ASP A 267 21.55 12.20 -4.65
N ILE A 268 21.45 13.53 -4.73
CA ILE A 268 21.74 14.46 -3.63
C ILE A 268 20.47 14.73 -2.81
N ILE A 269 20.34 14.07 -1.65
CA ILE A 269 19.47 14.51 -0.55
C ILE A 269 20.35 15.18 0.51
N ASP A 270 20.92 16.33 0.17
CA ASP A 270 21.82 17.09 1.04
C ASP A 270 21.39 18.57 1.11
N THR A 271 20.13 18.77 1.50
CA THR A 271 19.57 20.10 1.77
C THR A 271 18.84 20.09 3.11
N LYS A 272 18.86 21.24 3.81
CA LYS A 272 18.10 21.51 5.04
C LYS A 272 16.59 21.17 4.91
N TYR A 273 16.07 21.18 3.68
CA TYR A 273 14.65 21.01 3.38
C TYR A 273 14.26 19.63 2.84
N ARG A 274 15.25 18.74 2.62
CA ARG A 274 15.07 17.34 2.18
C ARG A 274 14.32 17.17 0.85
N ASN A 275 14.27 18.23 0.03
CA ASN A 275 14.02 18.08 -1.40
C ASN A 275 15.23 17.40 -2.06
N PHE A 276 15.03 16.94 -3.30
CA PHE A 276 16.07 16.28 -4.10
C PHE A 276 15.96 16.76 -5.53
N ALA A 277 17.11 16.95 -6.18
CA ALA A 277 17.12 17.32 -7.58
C ALA A 277 16.59 16.15 -8.44
N MET A 278 15.93 16.50 -9.54
CA MET A 278 15.32 15.55 -10.47
C MET A 278 15.67 15.91 -11.91
N GLU A 279 15.89 14.90 -12.74
CA GLU A 279 15.91 15.05 -14.19
C GLU A 279 14.60 14.52 -14.79
N THR A 280 14.03 15.23 -15.77
CA THR A 280 12.91 14.73 -16.56
C THR A 280 13.40 13.69 -17.56
N LEU A 281 12.81 12.49 -17.53
CA LEU A 281 13.07 11.43 -18.50
C LEU A 281 12.11 11.50 -19.70
N ALA A 282 10.85 11.82 -19.44
CA ALA A 282 9.79 12.04 -20.42
C ALA A 282 8.68 12.91 -19.82
N SER A 283 7.99 13.66 -20.67
CA SER A 283 6.78 14.42 -20.33
C SER A 283 5.74 14.21 -21.43
N ASP A 284 4.47 14.30 -21.06
CA ASP A 284 3.36 14.60 -21.96
C ASP A 284 3.59 15.99 -22.60
N ASP A 285 3.12 16.19 -23.84
CA ASP A 285 3.45 17.35 -24.70
C ASP A 285 2.69 18.63 -24.29
N ASP A 286 1.76 18.54 -23.34
CA ASP A 286 1.00 19.66 -22.79
C ASP A 286 1.89 20.57 -21.91
N PRO A 287 2.06 21.87 -22.26
CA PRO A 287 2.86 22.81 -21.48
C PRO A 287 2.30 23.12 -20.08
N SER A 288 1.10 22.66 -19.74
CA SER A 288 0.54 22.74 -18.38
C SER A 288 1.09 21.66 -17.42
N VAL A 289 1.90 20.72 -17.89
CA VAL A 289 2.49 19.67 -17.06
C VAL A 289 3.57 20.27 -16.15
N THR A 290 3.38 20.13 -14.84
CA THR A 290 4.26 20.67 -13.80
C THR A 290 4.57 19.62 -12.73
N THR A 291 5.47 19.94 -11.82
CA THR A 291 5.76 19.15 -10.61
C THR A 291 4.72 19.32 -9.50
N VAL A 292 3.72 20.19 -9.67
CA VAL A 292 2.58 20.37 -8.74
C VAL A 292 1.59 19.22 -8.89
N VAL A 293 1.60 18.29 -7.94
CA VAL A 293 0.71 17.14 -7.88
C VAL A 293 -0.53 17.41 -7.04
N ASP A 294 -1.65 16.86 -7.48
CA ASP A 294 -2.84 16.62 -6.65
C ASP A 294 -2.93 15.10 -6.39
N THR A 295 -3.04 14.71 -5.12
CA THR A 295 -3.13 13.31 -4.69
C THR A 295 -4.17 13.14 -3.57
N THR A 296 -4.60 11.91 -3.31
CA THR A 296 -5.54 11.59 -2.22
C THR A 296 -5.02 10.42 -1.39
N GLU A 297 -5.03 10.58 -0.08
CA GLU A 297 -4.64 9.56 0.88
C GLU A 297 -5.68 9.48 2.00
N CYS A 298 -6.16 8.27 2.34
CA CYS A 298 -7.22 8.07 3.34
C CYS A 298 -8.48 8.94 3.14
N ASN A 299 -8.84 9.26 1.89
CA ASN A 299 -9.90 10.20 1.49
C ASN A 299 -9.67 11.68 1.91
N VAL A 300 -8.43 12.04 2.21
CA VAL A 300 -7.95 13.41 2.44
C VAL A 300 -7.10 13.82 1.23
N ARG A 301 -7.33 15.03 0.70
CA ARG A 301 -6.63 15.51 -0.51
C ARG A 301 -5.36 16.26 -0.13
N PHE A 302 -4.31 16.09 -0.92
CA PHE A 302 -3.06 16.83 -0.77
C PHE A 302 -2.63 17.38 -2.12
N ARG A 303 -2.34 18.67 -2.15
CA ARG A 303 -1.71 19.37 -3.27
C ARG A 303 -0.35 19.89 -2.83
N PHE A 304 0.68 19.67 -3.66
CA PHE A 304 2.03 20.17 -3.41
C PHE A 304 2.93 20.10 -4.64
N ASP A 305 4.01 20.88 -4.65
CA ASP A 305 5.08 20.73 -5.63
C ASP A 305 6.08 19.65 -5.19
N PHE A 306 6.18 18.58 -5.98
CA PHE A 306 7.07 17.46 -5.70
C PHE A 306 8.57 17.78 -5.83
N ALA A 307 8.94 18.91 -6.46
CA ALA A 307 10.33 19.40 -6.49
C ALA A 307 10.72 20.16 -5.21
N ASP A 308 9.77 20.82 -4.54
CA ASP A 308 10.03 21.66 -3.38
C ASP A 308 9.92 20.94 -2.03
N VAL A 309 9.19 19.83 -1.95
CA VAL A 309 8.85 19.17 -0.68
C VAL A 309 9.20 17.67 -0.62
N TYR A 310 9.45 17.17 0.58
CA TYR A 310 9.54 15.73 0.82
C TYR A 310 8.14 15.09 0.91
N TRP A 311 7.77 14.31 -0.10
CA TRP A 311 6.61 13.40 -0.03
C TRP A 311 7.03 11.93 -0.19
N ASN A 312 6.36 11.04 0.54
CA ASN A 312 6.58 9.60 0.41
C ASN A 312 5.24 8.82 0.56
N PRO A 313 4.73 8.20 -0.51
CA PRO A 313 3.48 7.43 -0.46
C PRO A 313 3.65 6.09 0.30
N ARG A 314 4.88 5.56 0.40
CA ARG A 314 5.16 4.29 1.09
C ARG A 314 4.97 4.38 2.62
N LEU A 315 4.75 5.58 3.17
CA LEU A 315 4.42 5.84 4.57
C LEU A 315 2.90 5.91 4.85
N SER A 316 2.03 5.65 3.87
CA SER A 316 0.58 5.77 4.08
C SER A 316 -0.02 4.77 5.09
N HIS A 317 0.49 3.53 5.10
CA HIS A 317 0.09 2.55 6.12
C HIS A 317 0.47 3.04 7.52
N GLU A 318 1.66 3.60 7.66
CA GLU A 318 2.18 4.11 8.93
C GLU A 318 1.38 5.33 9.46
N ARG A 319 1.02 6.26 8.56
CA ARG A 319 0.06 7.33 8.89
C ARG A 319 -1.28 6.75 9.37
N THR A 320 -1.78 5.72 8.69
CA THR A 320 -3.00 5.00 9.08
C THR A 320 -2.88 4.32 10.45
N LEU A 321 -1.70 3.84 10.86
CA LEU A 321 -1.47 3.27 12.19
C LEU A 321 -1.51 4.34 13.30
N ILE A 322 -0.86 5.49 13.11
CA ILE A 322 -0.98 6.62 14.06
C ILE A 322 -2.43 7.09 14.17
N LEU A 323 -3.13 7.25 13.05
CA LEU A 323 -4.54 7.66 13.04
C LEU A 323 -5.48 6.66 13.72
N LYS A 324 -5.07 5.40 13.95
CA LYS A 324 -5.82 4.42 14.75
C LYS A 324 -5.58 4.55 16.27
N LYS A 325 -4.51 5.22 16.70
CA LYS A 325 -4.19 5.49 18.11
C LYS A 325 -4.85 6.76 18.66
N LEU A 326 -5.20 7.71 17.78
CA LEU A 326 -5.84 8.97 18.16
C LEU A 326 -7.33 8.75 18.50
N ASN A 327 -7.73 9.21 19.68
CA ASN A 327 -9.14 9.38 20.04
C ASN A 327 -9.78 10.46 19.16
N ARG A 328 -11.06 10.27 18.88
CA ARG A 328 -11.85 11.20 18.09
C ARG A 328 -12.26 12.42 18.95
N GLU A 329 -12.23 13.60 18.35
CA GLU A 329 -12.74 14.89 18.87
C GLU A 329 -12.08 15.45 20.15
N ILE A 330 -11.28 14.66 20.88
CA ILE A 330 -10.68 15.07 22.17
C ILE A 330 -9.16 15.22 22.17
N ASP A 331 -8.42 14.53 21.30
CA ASP A 331 -6.94 14.49 21.35
C ASP A 331 -6.27 15.69 20.66
N HIS A 332 -5.09 16.05 21.17
CA HIS A 332 -4.21 17.09 20.61
C HIS A 332 -3.01 16.45 19.88
N VAL A 333 -2.63 17.00 18.73
CA VAL A 333 -1.53 16.51 17.88
C VAL A 333 -0.54 17.62 17.58
N TYR A 334 0.74 17.38 17.88
CA TYR A 334 1.85 18.29 17.61
C TYR A 334 2.77 17.67 16.55
N ASP A 335 2.61 18.08 15.30
CA ASP A 335 3.36 17.56 14.14
C ASP A 335 4.57 18.46 13.89
N VAL A 336 5.74 18.06 14.42
CA VAL A 336 6.96 18.90 14.52
C VAL A 336 7.65 19.09 13.16
N PHE A 337 7.46 18.12 12.26
CA PHE A 337 8.05 18.05 10.92
C PHE A 337 6.98 17.63 9.90
N ALA A 338 5.92 18.44 9.84
CA ALA A 338 4.67 18.13 9.17
C ALA A 338 4.80 18.05 7.64
N GLY A 339 5.84 18.61 7.03
CA GLY A 339 5.89 18.78 5.58
C GLY A 339 4.63 19.49 5.07
N VAL A 340 3.92 18.83 4.15
CA VAL A 340 2.63 19.31 3.60
C VAL A 340 1.41 18.93 4.44
N GLY A 341 1.62 18.38 5.63
CA GLY A 341 0.61 18.06 6.65
C GLY A 341 -0.04 16.66 6.64
N PRO A 342 0.55 15.56 6.14
CA PRO A 342 -0.18 14.30 5.98
C PRO A 342 -0.46 13.55 7.30
N PHE A 343 0.15 13.92 8.43
CA PHE A 343 -0.37 13.53 9.75
C PHE A 343 -1.40 14.55 10.24
N ALA A 344 -1.01 15.81 10.48
CA ALA A 344 -1.89 16.83 11.06
C ALA A 344 -3.23 17.05 10.31
N VAL A 345 -3.20 17.29 8.99
CA VAL A 345 -4.41 17.52 8.19
C VAL A 345 -5.30 16.29 8.20
N THR A 346 -4.73 15.09 8.17
CA THR A 346 -5.49 13.83 8.21
C THR A 346 -6.11 13.57 9.58
N ALA A 347 -5.41 13.91 10.67
CA ALA A 347 -5.93 13.84 12.04
C ALA A 347 -7.10 14.81 12.24
N ALA A 348 -6.91 16.09 11.90
CA ALA A 348 -8.00 17.07 11.93
C ALA A 348 -9.17 16.68 11.03
N LYS A 349 -8.93 16.16 9.83
CA LYS A 349 -10.01 15.80 8.88
C LYS A 349 -10.83 14.59 9.33
N LEU A 350 -10.16 13.49 9.72
CA LEU A 350 -10.78 12.19 9.99
C LEU A 350 -11.03 11.86 11.47
N ARG A 351 -10.31 12.52 12.39
CA ARG A 351 -10.45 12.35 13.85
C ARG A 351 -10.94 13.61 14.56
N LYS A 352 -10.90 14.78 13.93
CA LYS A 352 -11.23 16.09 14.56
C LYS A 352 -10.32 16.45 15.74
N CYS A 353 -9.10 15.90 15.78
CA CYS A 353 -8.08 16.31 16.74
C CYS A 353 -7.71 17.78 16.52
N GLN A 354 -7.45 18.50 17.61
CA GLN A 354 -6.77 19.79 17.54
C GLN A 354 -5.30 19.55 17.15
N CYS A 355 -4.77 20.35 16.23
CA CYS A 355 -3.45 20.14 15.65
C CYS A 355 -2.64 21.44 15.62
N LEU A 356 -1.39 21.37 16.09
CA LEU A 356 -0.34 22.33 15.75
C LEU A 356 0.63 21.62 14.78
N ALA A 357 0.87 22.22 13.62
CA ALA A 357 1.68 21.63 12.56
C ALA A 357 2.79 22.59 12.11
N ASN A 358 4.04 22.15 12.24
CA ASN A 358 5.23 22.92 11.90
C ASN A 358 6.04 22.24 10.80
N ASP A 359 6.61 23.02 9.88
CA ASP A 359 7.71 22.53 9.05
C ASP A 359 8.74 23.64 8.80
N LEU A 360 10.01 23.28 8.75
CA LEU A 360 11.13 24.22 8.60
C LEU A 360 11.27 24.73 7.16
N ASN A 361 10.74 24.00 6.15
CA ASN A 361 10.75 24.42 4.75
C ASN A 361 9.58 25.39 4.47
N PRO A 362 9.83 26.64 4.02
CA PRO A 362 8.77 27.59 3.68
C PRO A 362 7.82 27.08 2.58
N ALA A 363 8.29 26.23 1.66
CA ALA A 363 7.44 25.62 0.63
C ALA A 363 6.52 24.53 1.22
N SER A 364 7.04 23.66 2.11
CA SER A 364 6.22 22.74 2.92
C SER A 364 5.13 23.50 3.66
N TYR A 365 5.48 24.58 4.36
CA TYR A 365 4.56 25.41 5.12
C TYR A 365 3.50 26.12 4.25
N ARG A 366 3.86 26.58 3.05
CA ARG A 366 2.87 27.10 2.07
C ARG A 366 1.85 26.01 1.72
N TRP A 367 2.33 24.86 1.28
CA TRP A 367 1.48 23.73 0.88
C TRP A 367 0.67 23.15 2.05
N LEU A 368 1.20 23.16 3.27
CA LEU A 368 0.48 22.81 4.51
C LEU A 368 -0.76 23.70 4.71
N LYS A 369 -0.60 25.03 4.61
CA LYS A 369 -1.73 25.97 4.72
C LYS A 369 -2.76 25.78 3.60
N GLU A 370 -2.30 25.59 2.36
CA GLU A 370 -3.19 25.27 1.23
C GLU A 370 -3.94 23.96 1.46
N ASN A 371 -3.29 22.93 2.02
CA ASN A 371 -3.93 21.64 2.32
C ASN A 371 -4.91 21.70 3.50
N VAL A 372 -4.67 22.55 4.50
CA VAL A 372 -5.63 22.85 5.57
C VAL A 372 -6.92 23.47 5.01
N GLN A 373 -6.79 24.42 4.09
CA GLN A 373 -7.93 25.04 3.38
C GLN A 373 -8.62 24.06 2.41
N LEU A 374 -7.85 23.32 1.60
CA LEU A 374 -8.34 22.32 0.63
C LEU A 374 -9.23 21.24 1.27
N ASN A 375 -9.00 20.96 2.56
CA ASN A 375 -9.74 20.00 3.36
C ASN A 375 -10.73 20.63 4.34
N LYS A 376 -10.81 21.96 4.46
CA LYS A 376 -11.70 22.70 5.36
C LYS A 376 -11.52 22.31 6.84
N VAL A 377 -10.27 22.42 7.32
CA VAL A 377 -9.87 22.12 8.71
C VAL A 377 -9.10 23.29 9.37
N GLU A 378 -9.32 24.51 8.91
CA GLU A 378 -8.70 25.76 9.39
C GLU A 378 -8.94 25.98 10.90
N HIS A 379 -10.10 25.55 11.39
CA HIS A 379 -10.53 25.61 12.80
C HIS A 379 -9.96 24.49 13.68
N LEU A 380 -9.07 23.65 13.14
CA LEU A 380 -8.44 22.51 13.81
C LEU A 380 -6.92 22.42 13.59
N VAL A 381 -6.32 23.19 12.66
CA VAL A 381 -4.90 23.08 12.31
C VAL A 381 -4.23 24.45 12.27
N HIS A 382 -3.49 24.77 13.33
CA HIS A 382 -2.62 25.95 13.36
C HIS A 382 -1.27 25.60 12.73
N CYS A 383 -0.81 26.44 11.79
CA CYS A 383 0.33 26.14 10.92
C CYS A 383 1.52 27.07 11.22
N PHE A 384 2.72 26.51 11.35
CA PHE A 384 3.95 27.20 11.74
C PHE A 384 5.11 26.92 10.78
N ASN A 385 6.08 27.85 10.75
CA ASN A 385 7.33 27.74 9.99
C ASN A 385 8.51 28.17 10.85
N GLN A 386 8.89 27.31 11.78
CA GLN A 386 9.92 27.51 12.80
C GLN A 386 10.90 26.32 12.81
N ASP A 387 12.04 26.46 13.48
CA ASP A 387 12.83 25.29 13.83
C ASP A 387 12.03 24.35 14.76
N GLY A 388 12.24 23.03 14.63
CA GLY A 388 11.52 22.05 15.46
C GLY A 388 11.76 22.26 16.97
N ARG A 389 12.94 22.75 17.37
CA ARG A 389 13.27 23.04 18.77
C ARG A 389 12.52 24.29 19.27
N GLU A 390 12.45 25.33 18.44
CA GLU A 390 11.68 26.54 18.74
C GLU A 390 10.17 26.25 18.84
N PHE A 391 9.65 25.44 17.91
CA PHE A 391 8.26 25.01 17.90
C PHE A 391 7.89 24.23 19.17
N ILE A 392 8.75 23.30 19.63
CA ILE A 392 8.54 22.58 20.89
C ILE A 392 8.59 23.53 22.09
N ARG A 393 9.67 24.32 22.22
CA ARG A 393 9.90 25.24 23.36
C ARG A 393 8.83 26.31 23.51
N ASN A 394 8.24 26.76 22.40
CA ASN A 394 7.29 27.85 22.36
C ASN A 394 5.85 27.32 22.18
N GLN A 395 5.51 26.83 20.99
CA GLN A 395 4.10 26.55 20.62
C GLN A 395 3.54 25.31 21.33
N VAL A 396 4.29 24.22 21.38
CA VAL A 396 3.87 23.00 22.10
C VAL A 396 3.83 23.25 23.60
N LYS A 397 4.84 23.93 24.15
CA LYS A 397 4.84 24.37 25.56
C LYS A 397 3.62 25.22 25.91
N GLU A 398 3.33 26.24 25.11
CA GLU A 398 2.22 27.15 25.36
C GLU A 398 0.86 26.46 25.29
N ASP A 399 0.60 25.59 24.30
CA ASP A 399 -0.67 24.85 24.27
C ASP A 399 -0.76 23.88 25.46
N LEU A 400 0.30 23.14 25.79
CA LEU A 400 0.29 22.26 26.97
C LEU A 400 0.00 23.00 28.28
N ILE A 401 0.57 24.20 28.46
CA ILE A 401 0.28 25.07 29.61
C ILE A 401 -1.21 25.49 29.61
N LYS A 402 -1.74 25.90 28.45
CA LYS A 402 -3.16 26.27 28.30
C LYS A 402 -4.09 25.06 28.55
N GLN A 403 -3.73 23.87 28.06
CA GLN A 403 -4.48 22.63 28.28
C GLN A 403 -4.52 22.21 29.75
N ILE A 404 -3.44 22.43 30.53
CA ILE A 404 -3.46 22.25 31.99
C ILE A 404 -4.43 23.23 32.65
N GLN A 405 -4.29 24.54 32.36
CA GLN A 405 -5.10 25.59 32.99
C GLN A 405 -6.59 25.45 32.69
N SER A 406 -6.95 24.97 31.50
CA SER A 406 -8.34 24.77 31.08
C SER A 406 -8.90 23.39 31.41
N PHE A 407 -8.19 22.55 32.17
CA PHE A 407 -8.67 21.21 32.50
C PHE A 407 -9.74 21.27 33.61
N ASP A 408 -10.99 21.08 33.20
CA ASP A 408 -12.20 21.09 34.03
C ASP A 408 -12.59 19.70 34.58
N GLY A 409 -11.73 18.69 34.39
CA GLY A 409 -12.05 17.28 34.66
C GLY A 409 -12.86 16.59 33.56
N SER A 410 -13.34 17.30 32.54
CA SER A 410 -13.95 16.69 31.36
C SER A 410 -12.91 15.96 30.51
N ASN A 411 -13.36 15.03 29.67
CA ASN A 411 -12.51 14.39 28.67
C ASN A 411 -11.22 13.76 29.25
N ILE A 412 -11.29 13.12 30.43
CA ILE A 412 -10.15 12.53 31.16
C ILE A 412 -9.25 11.60 30.32
N ASN A 413 -9.77 11.05 29.22
CA ASN A 413 -9.02 10.23 28.27
C ASN A 413 -8.21 11.03 27.23
N ARG A 414 -8.28 12.38 27.21
CA ARG A 414 -7.55 13.26 26.27
C ARG A 414 -6.05 12.94 26.28
N GLN A 415 -5.52 12.62 25.11
CA GLN A 415 -4.09 12.38 24.90
C GLN A 415 -3.46 13.55 24.14
N HIS A 416 -2.18 13.77 24.40
CA HIS A 416 -1.37 14.77 23.72
C HIS A 416 -0.26 14.04 22.96
N HIS A 417 -0.30 14.07 21.62
CA HIS A 417 0.56 13.27 20.75
C HIS A 417 1.56 14.16 19.99
N VAL A 418 2.86 14.02 20.28
CA VAL A 418 3.93 14.62 19.46
C VAL A 418 4.33 13.64 18.37
N ILE A 419 4.40 14.10 17.11
CA ILE A 419 4.83 13.33 15.95
C ILE A 419 6.12 13.96 15.41
N MET A 420 7.19 13.16 15.34
CA MET A 420 8.53 13.64 14.92
C MET A 420 9.06 12.83 13.73
N ASN A 421 8.46 13.00 12.56
CA ASN A 421 8.78 12.26 11.32
C ASN A 421 10.03 12.79 10.56
N LEU A 422 11.14 12.97 11.28
CA LEU A 422 12.45 13.32 10.72
C LEU A 422 13.48 12.23 11.07
N PRO A 423 13.46 11.04 10.42
CA PRO A 423 14.10 9.84 10.98
C PRO A 423 15.64 9.86 10.98
N ALA A 424 16.25 10.90 10.40
CA ALA A 424 17.69 11.15 10.48
C ALA A 424 18.13 11.83 11.79
N MET A 425 17.26 12.66 12.40
CA MET A 425 17.62 13.58 13.49
C MET A 425 16.57 13.68 14.61
N ALA A 426 15.33 13.23 14.43
CA ALA A 426 14.23 13.45 15.39
C ALA A 426 14.52 12.97 16.82
N ILE A 427 15.39 11.96 16.98
CA ILE A 427 15.84 11.49 18.29
C ILE A 427 16.63 12.58 19.05
N GLU A 428 17.36 13.44 18.34
CA GLU A 428 18.12 14.59 18.87
C GLU A 428 17.22 15.73 19.36
N PHE A 429 15.91 15.69 19.11
CA PHE A 429 14.94 16.67 19.59
C PHE A 429 14.25 16.23 20.90
N LEU A 430 14.58 15.03 21.41
CA LEU A 430 14.04 14.53 22.68
C LEU A 430 14.49 15.36 23.88
N ASN A 431 15.68 15.97 23.81
CA ASN A 431 16.19 16.88 24.84
C ASN A 431 15.26 18.07 25.11
N GLU A 432 14.47 18.49 24.11
CA GLU A 432 13.59 19.66 24.21
C GLU A 432 12.38 19.45 25.14
N PHE A 433 12.11 18.20 25.53
CA PHE A 433 11.07 17.88 26.51
C PHE A 433 11.57 17.89 27.95
N ASN A 434 12.89 17.84 28.17
CA ASN A 434 13.50 17.87 29.51
C ASN A 434 13.38 19.29 30.09
N GLY A 435 12.58 19.43 31.16
CA GLY A 435 12.29 20.73 31.78
C GLY A 435 11.38 21.65 30.96
N LEU A 436 10.69 21.16 29.93
CA LEU A 436 9.80 21.96 29.07
C LEU A 436 8.77 22.80 29.86
N LEU A 437 8.19 22.20 30.91
CA LEU A 437 7.17 22.78 31.78
C LEU A 437 7.72 23.27 33.13
N SER A 438 9.05 23.35 33.29
CA SER A 438 9.71 23.83 34.51
C SER A 438 9.22 25.20 35.01
N SER A 439 8.77 26.08 34.11
CA SER A 439 8.25 27.41 34.43
C SER A 439 6.87 27.43 35.11
N ILE A 440 6.20 26.29 35.24
CA ILE A 440 4.95 26.12 36.02
C ILE A 440 5.10 25.04 37.11
N ARG A 441 6.33 24.66 37.44
CA ARG A 441 6.63 23.64 38.46
C ARG A 441 6.26 24.15 39.85
N GLY A 442 5.27 23.50 40.48
CA GLY A 442 4.88 23.78 41.87
C GLY A 442 4.01 25.02 42.05
N ASP A 443 3.48 25.57 40.97
CA ASP A 443 2.47 26.64 41.02
C ASP A 443 1.09 26.02 41.28
N GLU A 444 0.43 26.43 42.37
CA GLU A 444 -0.86 25.89 42.82
C GLU A 444 -2.02 26.15 41.83
N ASN A 445 -1.85 27.07 40.87
CA ASN A 445 -2.82 27.30 39.80
C ASN A 445 -2.80 26.18 38.73
N TYR A 446 -1.84 25.25 38.81
CA TYR A 446 -1.62 24.14 37.87
C TYR A 446 -1.74 22.78 38.56
N GLN A 447 -2.72 22.62 39.46
CA GLN A 447 -2.97 21.39 40.23
C GLN A 447 -3.25 20.13 39.38
N TYR A 448 -3.65 20.28 38.12
CA TYR A 448 -3.93 19.16 37.22
C TYR A 448 -2.71 18.77 36.39
N GLU A 449 -2.34 17.50 36.44
CA GLU A 449 -1.25 16.97 35.61
C GLU A 449 -1.74 16.70 34.18
N ILE A 450 -0.93 16.98 33.15
CA ILE A 450 -1.17 16.46 31.80
C ILE A 450 -1.22 14.93 31.94
N PRO A 451 -2.32 14.23 31.60
CA PRO A 451 -2.43 12.80 31.89
C PRO A 451 -1.27 12.02 31.27
N PHE A 452 -1.06 12.17 29.96
CA PHE A 452 0.11 11.64 29.24
C PHE A 452 0.49 12.53 28.05
N LEU A 453 1.77 12.92 27.96
CA LEU A 453 2.39 13.40 26.73
C LEU A 453 3.06 12.21 26.04
N ARG A 454 2.53 11.81 24.89
CA ARG A 454 2.99 10.67 24.09
C ARG A 454 3.84 11.14 22.92
N ILE A 455 5.02 10.55 22.77
CA ILE A 455 5.95 10.83 21.67
C ILE A 455 5.88 9.69 20.66
N HIS A 456 5.80 10.05 19.38
CA HIS A 456 6.02 9.17 18.23
C HIS A 456 7.28 9.62 17.50
N CYS A 457 8.43 9.17 18.01
CA CYS A 457 9.76 9.52 17.49
C CYS A 457 10.17 8.53 16.40
N TYR A 458 10.45 9.03 15.20
CA TYR A 458 10.99 8.20 14.12
C TYR A 458 12.51 8.24 14.10
N CYS A 459 13.16 7.12 13.81
CA CYS A 459 14.61 7.03 13.69
C CYS A 459 15.05 5.99 12.65
N PHE A 460 16.34 6.01 12.32
CA PHE A 460 16.97 4.97 11.50
C PHE A 460 17.89 4.08 12.36
N LEU A 461 17.72 2.77 12.24
CA LEU A 461 18.69 1.79 12.74
C LEU A 461 19.67 1.43 11.61
N LYS A 462 20.97 1.56 11.88
CA LYS A 462 22.05 1.04 11.02
C LYS A 462 22.49 -0.30 11.61
N GLY A 463 22.27 -1.40 10.90
CA GLY A 463 22.47 -2.75 11.44
C GLY A 463 21.34 -3.69 11.03
N LYS A 464 21.03 -4.64 11.91
CA LYS A 464 19.95 -5.62 11.74
C LYS A 464 18.73 -5.29 12.61
N ALA A 465 17.65 -6.05 12.45
CA ALA A 465 16.49 -5.95 13.34
C ALA A 465 16.80 -6.44 14.76
N GLU A 466 17.75 -7.39 14.93
CA GLU A 466 18.22 -7.84 16.25
C GLU A 466 18.79 -6.70 17.13
N ASP A 467 19.29 -5.62 16.52
CA ASP A 467 19.92 -4.50 17.23
C ASP A 467 18.90 -3.48 17.78
N SER A 468 17.59 -3.65 17.56
CA SER A 468 16.61 -2.57 17.70
C SER A 468 16.39 -2.04 19.12
N ASP A 469 16.68 -2.84 20.16
CA ASP A 469 16.59 -2.39 21.56
C ASP A 469 17.59 -1.28 21.90
N GLN A 470 18.70 -1.18 21.14
CA GLN A 470 19.68 -0.09 21.30
C GLN A 470 19.06 1.30 21.04
N LEU A 471 17.94 1.37 20.31
CA LEU A 471 17.22 2.62 20.05
C LEU A 471 16.61 3.22 21.32
N TRP A 472 16.20 2.40 22.30
CA TRP A 472 15.68 2.89 23.58
C TRP A 472 16.77 3.51 24.46
N LYS A 473 17.98 2.95 24.40
CA LYS A 473 19.17 3.56 25.02
C LYS A 473 19.47 4.92 24.36
N LEU A 474 19.57 4.97 23.03
CA LEU A 474 19.84 6.21 22.31
C LEU A 474 18.75 7.28 22.53
N ALA A 475 17.48 6.88 22.65
CA ALA A 475 16.38 7.78 22.96
C ALA A 475 16.47 8.33 24.39
N SER A 476 16.85 7.49 25.36
CA SER A 476 17.09 7.91 26.75
C SER A 476 18.28 8.86 26.87
N GLU A 477 19.38 8.58 26.16
CA GLU A 477 20.57 9.44 26.11
C GLU A 477 20.23 10.83 25.54
N ASN A 478 19.42 10.91 24.48
CA ASN A 478 19.01 12.20 23.91
C ASN A 478 17.92 12.91 24.73
N LEU A 479 17.05 12.19 25.46
CA LEU A 479 16.10 12.76 26.41
C LEU A 479 16.81 13.31 27.67
N GLY A 480 18.03 12.83 27.95
CA GLY A 480 18.78 13.11 29.18
C GLY A 480 18.29 12.33 30.41
N HIS A 481 17.38 11.38 30.23
CA HIS A 481 16.74 10.58 31.29
C HIS A 481 16.38 9.18 30.76
N THR A 482 16.45 8.16 31.61
CA THR A 482 16.04 6.79 31.29
C THR A 482 14.54 6.70 31.01
N ILE A 483 14.16 6.23 29.81
CA ILE A 483 12.77 5.90 29.51
C ILE A 483 12.42 4.59 30.23
N SER A 484 11.60 4.67 31.28
CA SER A 484 11.12 3.50 32.04
C SER A 484 10.33 2.52 31.16
N SER A 485 10.42 1.21 31.45
CA SER A 485 9.65 0.15 30.79
C SER A 485 8.16 0.45 30.75
N ASP A 486 7.63 1.00 31.83
CA ASP A 486 6.20 1.24 32.03
C ASP A 486 5.70 2.43 31.21
N ASN A 487 6.63 3.21 30.64
CA ASN A 487 6.36 4.32 29.73
C ASN A 487 6.58 3.97 28.26
N ILE A 488 7.19 2.82 27.95
CA ILE A 488 7.30 2.29 26.58
C ILE A 488 5.95 1.71 26.15
N GLU A 489 5.46 2.11 24.98
CA GLU A 489 4.21 1.58 24.43
C GLU A 489 4.44 0.68 23.19
N GLU A 490 5.40 1.04 22.33
CA GLU A 490 5.64 0.31 21.07
C GLU A 490 7.01 0.64 20.47
N LEU A 491 7.71 -0.39 20.00
CA LEU A 491 8.80 -0.27 19.03
C LEU A 491 8.31 -0.87 17.70
N HIS A 492 8.11 -0.04 16.67
CA HIS A 492 7.50 -0.45 15.41
C HIS A 492 8.50 -0.34 14.25
N GLU A 493 8.82 -1.44 13.54
CA GLU A 493 9.55 -1.34 12.27
C GLU A 493 8.61 -0.82 11.18
N VAL A 494 8.87 0.41 10.71
CA VAL A 494 8.05 1.09 9.71
C VAL A 494 8.37 0.59 8.30
N ARG A 495 9.67 0.40 7.99
CA ARG A 495 10.14 -0.13 6.70
C ARG A 495 11.66 -0.35 6.68
N LYS A 496 12.08 -1.33 5.87
CA LYS A 496 13.44 -1.40 5.32
C LYS A 496 13.72 -0.25 4.34
N VAL A 497 14.79 0.51 4.58
CA VAL A 497 15.19 1.69 3.81
C VAL A 497 16.28 1.37 2.79
N ALA A 498 17.28 0.60 3.22
CA ALA A 498 18.38 0.06 2.41
C ALA A 498 18.80 -1.31 3.02
N PRO A 499 19.72 -2.09 2.42
CA PRO A 499 20.07 -3.43 2.89
C PRO A 499 20.36 -3.55 4.40
N ASN A 500 21.09 -2.58 4.96
CA ASN A 500 21.47 -2.53 6.39
C ASN A 500 20.94 -1.26 7.08
N LYS A 501 19.80 -0.71 6.62
CA LYS A 501 19.17 0.48 7.20
C LYS A 501 17.66 0.28 7.33
N LEU A 502 17.17 0.20 8.56
CA LEU A 502 15.74 0.10 8.90
C LEU A 502 15.24 1.45 9.41
N MET A 503 13.93 1.70 9.29
CA MET A 503 13.24 2.86 9.87
C MET A 503 12.29 2.36 10.94
N TYR A 504 12.40 2.91 12.15
CA TYR A 504 11.55 2.58 13.29
C TYR A 504 10.73 3.79 13.75
N ARG A 505 9.61 3.50 14.43
CA ARG A 505 8.89 4.43 15.31
C ARG A 505 9.01 3.92 16.75
N LEU A 506 9.53 4.77 17.64
CA LEU A 506 9.44 4.61 19.09
C LEU A 506 8.17 5.34 19.54
N SER A 507 7.29 4.62 20.24
CA SER A 507 6.10 5.20 20.89
C SER A 507 6.21 5.02 22.39
N PHE A 508 6.22 6.13 23.13
CA PHE A 508 6.38 6.14 24.57
C PHE A 508 5.78 7.40 25.20
N ARG A 509 5.59 7.37 26.51
CA ARG A 509 5.08 8.49 27.32
C ARG A 509 6.25 9.18 28.01
N ILE A 510 6.28 10.52 28.04
CA ILE A 510 7.26 11.24 28.87
C ILE A 510 6.73 11.34 30.30
N ASP A 511 7.59 11.00 31.26
CA ASP A 511 7.29 11.13 32.68
C ASP A 511 7.16 12.60 33.09
N LYS A 512 6.17 12.92 33.94
CA LYS A 512 5.92 14.27 34.43
C LYS A 512 7.15 14.91 35.10
N ASN A 513 7.97 14.13 35.80
CA ASN A 513 9.16 14.64 36.48
C ASN A 513 10.19 15.15 35.47
N ILE A 514 10.30 14.51 34.30
CA ILE A 514 11.12 14.98 33.18
C ILE A 514 10.58 16.30 32.62
N LEU A 515 9.26 16.39 32.37
CA LEU A 515 8.64 17.61 31.83
C LEU A 515 8.79 18.82 32.77
N TYR A 516 8.61 18.64 34.07
CA TYR A 516 8.78 19.70 35.07
C TYR A 516 10.26 19.95 35.46
N GLY A 517 11.21 19.19 34.91
CA GLY A 517 12.64 19.35 35.22
C GLY A 517 12.99 19.03 36.67
N ARG A 518 12.32 18.03 37.27
CA ARG A 518 12.69 17.47 38.57
C ARG A 518 13.89 16.54 38.38
N THR A 519 14.97 16.78 39.11
CA THR A 519 16.06 15.82 39.25
C THR A 519 15.60 14.68 40.14
N PHE A 520 15.94 13.44 39.77
CA PHE A 520 15.79 12.28 40.65
C PHE A 520 16.91 12.29 41.71
N ASN A 521 16.83 13.25 42.63
CA ASN A 521 17.58 13.21 43.87
C ASN A 521 17.06 12.04 44.73
N ASN A 522 17.94 11.35 45.46
CA ASN A 522 17.54 10.30 46.40
C ASN A 522 16.86 10.85 47.69
N ASP A 523 16.59 12.15 47.74
CA ASP A 523 16.11 12.88 48.91
C ASP A 523 14.58 12.80 49.06
N ASP A 524 13.84 12.50 47.98
CA ASP A 524 12.40 12.21 47.99
C ASP A 524 12.06 10.82 48.58
N ALA A 525 13.01 10.20 49.30
CA ALA A 525 12.75 9.09 50.23
C ALA A 525 12.15 9.57 51.58
N GLY A 526 11.76 10.84 51.67
CA GLY A 526 11.08 11.45 52.81
C GLY A 526 9.59 11.13 52.88
N ASP A 527 9.20 10.44 53.95
CA ASP A 527 7.82 10.20 54.41
C ASP A 527 6.83 9.52 53.44
N ASN A 528 6.83 8.18 53.46
CA ASN A 528 5.60 7.39 53.61
C ASN A 528 5.94 5.98 54.12
N GLY A 529 5.81 5.74 55.42
CA GLY A 529 6.24 4.49 56.06
C GLY A 529 5.43 3.25 55.66
N ASN A 530 5.99 2.32 54.88
CA ASN A 530 5.33 1.04 54.56
C ASN A 530 6.26 -0.17 54.29
N GLU A 531 7.54 -0.14 54.71
CA GLU A 531 8.51 -1.22 54.46
C GLU A 531 8.11 -2.60 55.02
N GLN A 532 7.17 -2.68 55.98
CA GLN A 532 6.75 -3.97 56.54
C GLN A 532 5.87 -4.81 55.62
N LYS A 533 5.30 -4.26 54.53
CA LYS A 533 4.35 -4.99 53.68
C LYS A 533 5.00 -5.86 52.59
N ILE A 534 6.24 -5.59 52.20
CA ILE A 534 6.92 -6.31 51.10
C ILE A 534 7.40 -7.72 51.53
N ARG A 535 7.62 -7.96 52.84
CA ARG A 535 8.06 -9.27 53.35
C ARG A 535 6.97 -10.35 53.43
N SER A 536 5.68 -10.01 53.33
CA SER A 536 4.59 -10.99 53.40
C SER A 536 4.28 -11.64 52.04
N GLU A 537 4.29 -10.88 50.95
CA GLU A 537 3.85 -11.37 49.63
C GLU A 537 4.84 -12.35 48.98
N SER A 538 6.14 -12.21 49.27
CA SER A 538 7.18 -13.15 48.80
C SER A 538 7.02 -14.59 49.33
N ASN A 539 6.17 -14.82 50.35
CA ASN A 539 5.84 -16.17 50.84
C ASN A 539 4.59 -16.78 50.18
N VAL A 540 3.74 -15.98 49.52
CA VAL A 540 2.52 -16.47 48.85
C VAL A 540 2.88 -17.16 47.53
N MET A 541 3.75 -16.54 46.72
CA MET A 541 4.15 -17.08 45.40
C MET A 541 4.95 -18.39 45.45
N LYS A 542 5.42 -18.84 46.63
CA LYS A 542 6.07 -20.15 46.81
C LYS A 542 5.09 -21.32 47.02
N ARG A 543 3.77 -21.10 47.16
CA ARG A 543 2.77 -22.16 47.38
C ARG A 543 1.91 -22.55 46.17
N LEU A 544 2.10 -21.93 45.01
CA LEU A 544 1.34 -22.21 43.77
C LEU A 544 2.17 -22.91 42.66
N LYS A 545 3.19 -23.68 43.05
CA LYS A 545 3.97 -24.55 42.13
C LYS A 545 4.03 -26.02 42.55
N VAL A 546 3.04 -26.51 43.32
CA VAL A 546 2.77 -27.95 43.49
C VAL A 546 1.26 -28.19 43.59
N LYS A 547 0.58 -28.23 42.43
CA LYS A 547 -0.60 -29.06 42.14
C LYS A 547 -0.97 -28.93 40.66
#